data_AF-A0A158DAA0-F1
#
_entry.id   AF-A0A158DAA0-F1
#
_cell.length_a   1.000
_cell.length_b   1.000
_cell.length_c   1.000
_cell.angle_alpha   90.00
_cell.angle_beta   90.00
_cell.angle_gamma   90.00
#
_symmetry.space_group_name_H-M   'P 1'
#
loop_
_entity.id
_entity.type
_entity.pdbx_description
1 polymer ?
#
loop_
_entity_poly.entity_id
_entity_poly.type
_entity_poly.pdbx_seq_one_letter_code
_entity_poly.pdbx_strand_id
1 'polypeptide(L)'
;MTAFLYEEKNASSPAALQRVALSSTTGHNERWLQERIFELPSLLPMTEMFGQGESFVPLCRELPLRYGSSSVFLDVLGVSSTGRLVLVECKLWRNPEARREVIAQLFEYASLLSEWTYSDLEARLKKARGLAGENPIFAAVKAAHPQLDESTFVDSVNQSLERGDFLCAIVGDGIRSDLQALRRLLATQAGLLSRLALVEIRTYTDAEKRTLLVPAVPLQTEVFRREVLVRQDGAPFERTTVGDEANAQQEAAALPKAANGARLEAKLENRAFWDRFIQSARFDHPDQAPPRHGGNNFIRLDLPGPVQGLVAFRALPATAGLFVKFVGAEGREALQALVEDQAALEQEVGEPIRFEIGDWNESEKIAGSLSVELKSEGNLEIRIDTQLAWLLRTSNALVNALRLRLGGSET
;
A
#
# COMPACT_ATOMS: atom_id res chain seq x y z
N MET A 1 -10.19 5.82 29.33
CA MET A 1 -9.37 6.89 29.91
C MET A 1 -10.34 7.96 30.37
N THR A 2 -10.35 8.29 31.66
CA THR A 2 -11.14 9.40 32.21
C THR A 2 -10.25 10.63 32.22
N ALA A 3 -10.69 11.72 31.60
CA ALA A 3 -9.97 13.00 31.59
C ALA A 3 -10.62 13.95 32.61
N PHE A 4 -9.80 14.79 33.22
CA PHE A 4 -10.26 15.83 34.14
C PHE A 4 -9.68 17.17 33.69
N LEU A 5 -10.51 18.22 33.70
CA LEU A 5 -10.06 19.59 33.50
C LEU A 5 -9.90 20.25 34.86
N TYR A 6 -8.72 20.83 35.12
CA TYR A 6 -8.40 21.58 36.33
C TYR A 6 -7.98 23.00 35.95
N GLU A 7 -8.66 24.01 36.50
CA GLU A 7 -8.38 25.42 36.24
C GLU A 7 -7.76 26.06 37.48
N GLU A 8 -6.46 26.33 37.46
CA GLU A 8 -5.71 26.81 38.65
C GLU A 8 -6.17 28.20 39.16
N LYS A 9 -6.87 28.98 38.33
CA LYS A 9 -7.36 30.34 38.66
C LYS A 9 -8.77 30.37 39.27
N ASN A 10 -9.50 29.27 39.25
CA ASN A 10 -10.76 29.11 39.99
C ASN A 10 -10.54 27.98 40.99
N ALA A 11 -10.74 28.20 42.28
CA ALA A 11 -10.72 27.13 43.29
C ALA A 11 -11.92 26.17 43.15
N SER A 12 -12.31 25.81 41.93
CA SER A 12 -13.36 24.86 41.60
C SER A 12 -12.79 23.44 41.60
N SER A 13 -13.62 22.49 42.05
CA SER A 13 -13.29 21.07 41.94
C SER A 13 -13.07 20.68 40.47
N PRO A 14 -12.16 19.75 40.17
CA PRO A 14 -11.87 19.33 38.80
C PRO A 14 -13.14 18.84 38.10
N ALA A 15 -13.38 19.31 36.88
CA ALA A 15 -14.53 18.93 36.08
C ALA A 15 -14.26 17.56 35.41
N ALA A 16 -15.15 16.60 35.64
CA ALA A 16 -15.07 15.28 35.03
C ALA A 16 -15.53 15.34 33.57
N LEU A 17 -14.70 14.84 32.65
CA LEU A 17 -15.01 14.76 31.23
C LEU A 17 -15.39 13.31 30.87
N GLN A 18 -16.55 13.15 30.25
CA GLN A 18 -17.05 11.85 29.80
C GLN A 18 -16.80 11.69 28.30
N ARG A 19 -16.35 10.49 27.89
CA ARG A 19 -16.13 10.19 26.47
C ARG A 19 -17.46 10.11 25.75
N VAL A 20 -17.57 10.82 24.63
CA VAL A 20 -18.74 10.82 23.76
C VAL A 20 -18.33 10.24 22.41
N ALA A 21 -19.15 9.33 21.87
CA ALA A 21 -18.99 8.89 20.48
C ALA A 21 -19.47 10.01 19.55
N LEU A 22 -18.69 10.32 18.50
CA LEU A 22 -19.18 11.21 17.46
C LEU A 22 -20.37 10.52 16.81
N SER A 23 -21.50 11.20 16.64
CA SER A 23 -22.67 10.62 15.97
C SER A 23 -23.52 11.69 15.31
N SER A 24 -24.21 11.29 14.24
CA SER A 24 -25.17 12.14 13.54
C SER A 24 -26.29 12.62 14.46
N THR A 25 -26.69 11.81 15.44
CA THR A 25 -27.70 12.16 16.45
C THR A 25 -27.23 13.14 17.52
N THR A 26 -25.93 13.29 17.74
CA THR A 26 -25.36 14.25 18.71
C THR A 26 -24.88 15.55 18.06
N GLY A 27 -25.08 15.73 16.74
CA GLY A 27 -24.59 16.90 15.99
C GLY A 27 -23.09 16.83 15.63
N HIS A 28 -22.44 15.73 15.97
CA HIS A 28 -21.03 15.45 15.74
C HIS A 28 -20.87 14.51 14.54
N ASN A 29 -21.26 14.97 13.34
CA ASN A 29 -21.14 14.22 12.08
C ASN A 29 -19.76 14.43 11.41
N GLU A 30 -19.53 13.80 10.25
CA GLU A 30 -18.30 13.96 9.45
C GLU A 30 -18.01 15.43 9.14
N ARG A 31 -19.05 16.19 8.77
CA ARG A 31 -18.93 17.64 8.48
C ARG A 31 -18.43 18.43 9.69
N TRP A 32 -18.92 18.14 10.88
CA TRP A 32 -18.45 18.78 12.11
C TRP A 32 -16.97 18.45 12.37
N LEU A 33 -16.54 17.22 12.12
CA LEU A 33 -15.15 16.81 12.28
C LEU A 33 -14.23 17.53 11.28
N GLN A 34 -14.65 17.57 10.03
CA GLN A 34 -14.00 18.31 8.95
C GLN A 34 -13.86 19.80 9.28
N GLU A 35 -14.89 20.43 9.83
CA GLU A 35 -14.86 21.83 10.29
C GLU A 35 -13.83 22.04 11.40
N ARG A 36 -13.82 21.17 12.41
CA ARG A 36 -12.87 21.29 13.52
C ARG A 36 -11.43 21.06 13.09
N ILE A 37 -11.14 20.12 12.19
CA ILE A 37 -9.80 19.91 11.64
C ILE A 37 -9.32 21.14 10.87
N PHE A 38 -10.21 21.77 10.10
CA PHE A 38 -9.88 22.96 9.32
C PHE A 38 -9.62 24.19 10.22
N GLU A 39 -10.41 24.36 11.29
CA GLU A 39 -10.26 25.47 12.25
C GLU A 39 -9.11 25.28 13.24
N LEU A 40 -8.81 24.02 13.60
CA LEU A 40 -7.78 23.65 14.57
C LEU A 40 -6.78 22.69 13.92
N PRO A 41 -5.85 23.18 13.07
CA PRO A 41 -4.89 22.34 12.34
C PRO A 41 -4.03 21.44 13.23
N SER A 42 -3.79 21.84 14.48
CA SER A 42 -3.05 21.06 15.48
C SER A 42 -3.75 19.76 15.91
N LEU A 43 -5.01 19.54 15.50
CA LEU A 43 -5.68 18.24 15.64
C LEU A 43 -5.06 17.16 14.74
N LEU A 44 -4.26 17.54 13.74
CA LEU A 44 -3.44 16.62 12.96
C LEU A 44 -1.99 16.71 13.46
N PRO A 45 -1.54 15.78 14.32
CA PRO A 45 -0.18 15.79 14.84
C PRO A 45 0.81 15.31 13.77
N MET A 46 1.17 16.22 12.84
CA MET A 46 1.96 15.91 11.64
C MET A 46 3.28 15.20 11.94
N THR A 47 3.96 15.57 13.03
CA THR A 47 5.22 14.93 13.44
C THR A 47 5.02 13.47 13.86
N GLU A 48 3.91 13.18 14.54
CA GLU A 48 3.55 11.80 14.90
C GLU A 48 3.21 11.04 13.62
N MET A 49 2.32 11.59 12.79
CA MET A 49 1.79 10.97 11.57
C MET A 49 2.85 10.68 10.49
N PHE A 50 3.76 11.61 10.22
CA PHE A 50 4.64 11.57 9.04
C PHE A 50 6.12 11.87 9.35
N GLY A 51 6.46 12.18 10.60
CA GLY A 51 7.82 12.47 11.03
C GLY A 51 8.17 13.97 11.06
N GLN A 52 9.42 14.25 11.45
CA GLN A 52 9.90 15.62 11.67
C GLN A 52 9.94 16.46 10.38
N GLY A 53 9.56 17.74 10.49
CA GLY A 53 9.64 18.72 9.41
C GLY A 53 8.35 18.92 8.62
N GLU A 54 7.33 18.10 8.85
CA GLU A 54 6.01 18.29 8.24
C GLU A 54 5.14 19.24 9.08
N SER A 55 4.36 20.07 8.39
CA SER A 55 3.33 20.93 8.98
C SER A 55 2.00 20.73 8.26
N PHE A 56 0.91 21.19 8.85
CA PHE A 56 -0.39 21.19 8.19
C PHE A 56 -0.92 22.62 8.10
N VAL A 57 -0.96 23.16 6.88
CA VAL A 57 -1.61 24.43 6.57
C VAL A 57 -2.87 24.12 5.78
N PRO A 58 -4.07 24.32 6.34
CA PRO A 58 -5.32 24.04 5.65
C PRO A 58 -5.56 25.02 4.50
N LEU A 59 -6.00 24.52 3.34
CA LEU A 59 -6.26 25.33 2.14
C LEU A 59 -7.75 25.46 1.85
N CYS A 60 -8.48 24.34 1.83
CA CYS A 60 -9.93 24.37 1.69
C CYS A 60 -10.61 23.11 2.24
N ARG A 61 -11.93 23.21 2.38
CA ARG A 61 -12.83 22.08 2.64
C ARG A 61 -13.66 21.77 1.40
N GLU A 62 -14.06 20.51 1.28
CA GLU A 62 -14.93 19.99 0.21
C GLU A 62 -14.40 20.36 -1.18
N LEU A 63 -13.13 20.04 -1.49
CA LEU A 63 -12.53 20.36 -2.79
C LEU A 63 -13.16 19.47 -3.86
N PRO A 64 -13.92 20.03 -4.83
CA PRO A 64 -14.48 19.26 -5.93
C PRO A 64 -13.45 18.81 -6.96
N LEU A 65 -13.25 17.50 -7.07
CA LEU A 65 -12.43 16.80 -8.06
C LEU A 65 -13.34 16.17 -9.12
N ARG A 66 -12.99 16.29 -10.40
CA ARG A 66 -13.80 15.75 -11.51
C ARG A 66 -13.37 14.33 -11.83
N TYR A 67 -14.33 13.40 -11.82
CA TYR A 67 -14.12 12.02 -12.25
C TYR A 67 -15.14 11.67 -13.34
N GLY A 68 -14.71 11.71 -14.59
CA GLY A 68 -15.60 11.56 -15.75
C GLY A 68 -16.75 12.58 -15.75
N SER A 69 -17.99 12.08 -15.72
CA SER A 69 -19.22 12.89 -15.64
C SER A 69 -19.65 13.23 -14.21
N SER A 70 -18.97 12.68 -13.20
CA SER A 70 -19.27 12.87 -11.78
C SER A 70 -18.23 13.76 -11.09
N SER A 71 -18.52 14.19 -9.87
CA SER A 71 -17.55 14.91 -9.03
C SER A 71 -17.50 14.26 -7.66
N VAL A 72 -16.28 14.05 -7.20
CA VAL A 72 -15.98 13.60 -5.84
C VAL A 72 -15.43 14.78 -5.06
N PHE A 73 -15.60 14.78 -3.74
CA PHE A 73 -15.24 15.90 -2.89
C PHE A 73 -14.23 15.43 -1.86
N LEU A 74 -13.03 16.00 -1.90
CA LEU A 74 -12.03 15.80 -0.86
C LEU A 74 -12.41 16.63 0.37
N ASP A 75 -12.52 15.98 1.53
CA ASP A 75 -12.99 16.63 2.75
C ASP A 75 -12.13 17.82 3.18
N VAL A 76 -10.83 17.62 3.42
CA VAL A 76 -9.91 18.73 3.69
C VAL A 76 -8.64 18.59 2.88
N LEU A 77 -8.31 19.65 2.14
CA LEU A 77 -7.01 19.80 1.51
C LEU A 77 -6.16 20.74 2.34
N GLY A 78 -4.93 20.34 2.62
CA GLY A 78 -3.88 21.21 3.13
C GLY A 78 -2.57 21.03 2.39
N VAL A 79 -1.55 21.73 2.87
CA VAL A 79 -0.18 21.64 2.36
C VAL A 79 0.80 21.73 3.52
N SER A 80 1.93 21.05 3.38
CA SER A 80 3.04 21.12 4.32
C SER A 80 4.02 22.24 3.96
N SER A 81 4.84 22.64 4.93
CA SER A 81 5.98 23.52 4.70
C SER A 81 6.98 22.97 3.68
N THR A 82 6.98 21.66 3.41
CA THR A 82 7.87 21.01 2.44
C THR A 82 7.27 20.95 1.03
N GLY A 83 6.06 21.49 0.81
CA GLY A 83 5.40 21.48 -0.49
C GLY A 83 4.61 20.20 -0.79
N ARG A 84 4.51 19.25 0.14
CA ARG A 84 3.62 18.09 -0.02
C ARG A 84 2.17 18.45 0.27
N LEU A 85 1.26 18.01 -0.58
CA LEU A 85 -0.18 18.15 -0.30
C LEU A 85 -0.62 17.16 0.78
N VAL A 86 -1.52 17.63 1.64
CA VAL A 86 -2.11 16.84 2.72
C VAL A 86 -3.57 16.58 2.38
N LEU A 87 -3.91 15.32 2.11
CA LEU A 87 -5.26 14.89 1.77
C LEU A 87 -5.91 14.28 3.00
N VAL A 88 -6.98 14.88 3.50
CA VAL A 88 -7.63 14.43 4.72
C VAL A 88 -9.06 14.02 4.40
N GLU A 89 -9.41 12.79 4.79
CA GLU A 89 -10.76 12.24 4.66
C GLU A 89 -11.36 11.98 6.04
N CYS A 90 -12.56 12.47 6.30
CA CYS A 90 -13.25 12.36 7.58
C CYS A 90 -14.33 11.27 7.50
N LYS A 91 -14.24 10.25 8.36
CA LYS A 91 -15.21 9.15 8.36
C LYS A 91 -15.58 8.74 9.78
N LEU A 92 -16.88 8.60 10.05
CA LEU A 92 -17.35 8.02 11.31
C LEU A 92 -17.37 6.50 11.21
N TRP A 93 -16.67 5.80 12.11
CA TRP A 93 -16.40 4.37 11.96
C TRP A 93 -17.58 3.54 12.47
N ARG A 94 -18.51 3.21 11.55
CA ARG A 94 -19.74 2.47 11.87
C ARG A 94 -19.76 1.03 11.39
N ASN A 95 -19.18 0.76 10.23
CA ASN A 95 -19.10 -0.59 9.65
C ASN A 95 -17.72 -0.84 9.01
N PRO A 96 -17.37 -2.12 8.75
CA PRO A 96 -16.14 -2.47 8.05
C PRO A 96 -16.03 -1.94 6.61
N GLU A 97 -17.14 -1.83 5.89
CA GLU A 97 -17.16 -1.40 4.48
C GLU A 97 -16.78 0.07 4.29
N ALA A 98 -17.22 0.97 5.18
CA ALA A 98 -16.83 2.38 5.19
C ALA A 98 -15.30 2.57 5.30
N ARG A 99 -14.58 1.54 5.77
CA ARG A 99 -13.12 1.53 5.94
C ARG A 99 -12.36 1.19 4.68
N ARG A 100 -12.95 0.35 3.82
CA ARG A 100 -12.39 0.04 2.50
C ARG A 100 -12.71 1.17 1.53
N GLU A 101 -13.94 1.67 1.60
CA GLU A 101 -14.41 2.81 0.82
C GLU A 101 -13.50 4.03 1.00
N VAL A 102 -13.15 4.39 2.24
CA VAL A 102 -12.34 5.59 2.52
C VAL A 102 -10.92 5.53 1.92
N ILE A 103 -10.36 4.33 1.78
CA ILE A 103 -9.04 4.15 1.16
C ILE A 103 -9.15 4.26 -0.36
N ALA A 104 -10.21 3.70 -0.96
CA ALA A 104 -10.50 3.87 -2.37
C ALA A 104 -10.73 5.35 -2.72
N GLN A 105 -11.44 6.08 -1.87
CA GLN A 105 -11.63 7.54 -1.99
C GLN A 105 -10.30 8.29 -1.99
N LEU A 106 -9.43 8.03 -1.00
CA LEU A 106 -8.10 8.66 -0.97
C LEU A 106 -7.24 8.33 -2.19
N PHE A 107 -7.30 7.08 -2.68
CA PHE A 107 -6.59 6.69 -3.89
C PHE A 107 -7.12 7.47 -5.11
N GLU A 108 -8.44 7.55 -5.25
CA GLU A 108 -9.10 8.31 -6.31
C GLU A 108 -8.70 9.80 -6.28
N TYR A 109 -8.68 10.41 -5.09
CA TYR A 109 -8.24 11.81 -4.94
C TYR A 109 -6.78 11.98 -5.34
N ALA A 110 -5.90 11.08 -4.90
CA ALA A 110 -4.49 11.11 -5.23
C ALA A 110 -4.28 10.97 -6.75
N SER A 111 -4.96 10.01 -7.40
CA SER A 111 -4.88 9.86 -8.86
C SER A 111 -5.34 11.12 -9.60
N LEU A 112 -6.48 11.70 -9.23
CA LEU A 112 -7.01 12.91 -9.88
C LEU A 112 -6.11 14.14 -9.67
N LEU A 113 -5.57 14.31 -8.47
CA LEU A 113 -4.65 15.41 -8.17
C LEU A 113 -3.30 15.23 -8.87
N SER A 114 -2.86 14.00 -9.14
CA SER A 114 -1.57 13.77 -9.82
C SER A 114 -1.52 14.26 -11.27
N GLU A 115 -2.69 14.53 -11.86
CA GLU A 115 -2.82 15.09 -13.21
C GLU A 115 -2.80 16.63 -13.22
N TRP A 116 -2.76 17.29 -12.07
CA TRP A 116 -2.87 18.75 -11.97
C TRP A 116 -1.51 19.41 -11.89
N THR A 117 -1.43 20.63 -12.44
CA THR A 117 -0.33 21.55 -12.16
C THR A 117 -0.64 22.44 -10.96
N TYR A 118 0.39 23.10 -10.41
CA TYR A 118 0.22 24.12 -9.37
C TYR A 118 -0.78 25.22 -9.78
N SER A 119 -0.75 25.63 -11.05
CA SER A 119 -1.68 26.63 -11.59
C SER A 119 -3.13 26.13 -11.61
N ASP A 120 -3.35 24.86 -11.93
CA ASP A 120 -4.68 24.23 -11.90
C ASP A 120 -5.21 24.18 -10.46
N LEU A 121 -4.35 23.79 -9.52
CA LEU A 121 -4.66 23.75 -8.09
C LEU A 121 -5.02 25.15 -7.57
N GLU A 122 -4.23 26.17 -7.91
CA GLU A 122 -4.49 27.56 -7.56
C GLU A 122 -5.84 28.03 -8.11
N ALA A 123 -6.10 27.81 -9.41
CA ALA A 123 -7.34 28.21 -10.05
C ALA A 123 -8.55 27.51 -9.40
N ARG A 124 -8.42 26.23 -9.07
CA ARG A 124 -9.48 25.47 -8.40
C ARG A 124 -9.75 25.97 -6.99
N LEU A 125 -8.70 26.27 -6.23
CA LEU A 125 -8.81 26.80 -4.87
C LEU A 125 -9.45 28.19 -4.86
N LYS A 126 -9.04 29.08 -5.76
CA LYS A 126 -9.69 30.40 -5.92
C LYS A 126 -11.18 30.24 -6.18
N LYS A 127 -11.56 29.34 -7.08
CA LYS A 127 -12.98 29.05 -7.35
C LYS A 127 -13.71 28.44 -6.15
N ALA A 128 -13.09 27.51 -5.42
CA ALA A 128 -13.70 26.84 -4.26
C ALA A 128 -13.86 27.77 -3.04
N ARG A 129 -12.99 28.78 -2.91
CA ARG A 129 -13.01 29.76 -1.81
C ARG A 129 -13.65 31.09 -2.20
N GLY A 130 -13.98 31.31 -3.47
CA GLY A 130 -14.48 32.60 -3.97
C GLY A 130 -13.44 33.72 -3.92
N LEU A 131 -12.16 33.38 -4.09
CA LEU A 131 -11.04 34.33 -4.02
C LEU A 131 -10.64 34.84 -5.41
N ALA A 132 -10.11 36.06 -5.46
CA ALA A 132 -9.51 36.67 -6.65
C ALA A 132 -8.18 37.35 -6.26
N GLY A 133 -7.27 37.51 -7.21
CA GLY A 133 -5.98 38.20 -6.99
C GLY A 133 -4.84 37.24 -6.62
N GLU A 134 -4.18 37.48 -5.49
CA GLU A 134 -2.95 36.80 -5.05
C GLU A 134 -3.10 35.27 -4.93
N ASN A 135 -1.96 34.57 -4.94
CA ASN A 135 -1.91 33.12 -4.80
C ASN A 135 -2.31 32.70 -3.36
N PRO A 136 -3.48 32.04 -3.18
CA PRO A 136 -3.97 31.69 -1.85
C PRO A 136 -3.18 30.56 -1.19
N ILE A 137 -2.46 29.75 -1.97
CA ILE A 137 -1.67 28.62 -1.45
C ILE A 137 -0.41 29.16 -0.78
N PHE A 138 0.42 29.88 -1.54
CA PHE A 138 1.68 30.40 -1.03
C PHE A 138 1.45 31.40 0.10
N ALA A 139 0.45 32.29 -0.01
CA ALA A 139 0.11 33.24 1.04
C ALA A 139 -0.22 32.55 2.38
N ALA A 140 -1.01 31.46 2.34
CA ALA A 140 -1.36 30.71 3.54
C ALA A 140 -0.13 30.08 4.21
N VAL A 141 0.77 29.48 3.42
CA VAL A 141 1.98 28.86 3.97
C VAL A 141 2.99 29.90 4.45
N LYS A 142 3.17 31.01 3.72
CA LYS A 142 4.06 32.11 4.08
C LYS A 142 3.67 32.76 5.41
N ALA A 143 2.37 32.84 5.70
CA ALA A 143 1.87 33.33 6.98
C ALA A 143 2.29 32.43 8.16
N ALA A 144 2.32 31.11 7.96
CA ALA A 144 2.79 30.15 8.96
C ALA A 144 4.33 29.99 8.97
N HIS A 145 4.99 30.18 7.83
CA HIS A 145 6.42 29.96 7.61
C HIS A 145 7.05 31.16 6.87
N PRO A 146 7.37 32.26 7.58
CA PRO A 146 7.81 33.52 6.94
C PRO A 146 9.10 33.43 6.14
N GLN A 147 9.95 32.42 6.39
CA GLN A 147 11.23 32.23 5.72
C GLN A 147 11.14 31.44 4.40
N LEU A 148 9.94 30.99 4.01
CA LEU A 148 9.76 30.14 2.84
C LEU A 148 10.03 30.89 1.53
N ASP A 149 10.82 30.29 0.63
CA ASP A 149 11.03 30.77 -0.73
C ASP A 149 9.89 30.30 -1.65
N GLU A 150 9.33 31.21 -2.44
CA GLU A 150 8.18 30.91 -3.30
C GLU A 150 8.53 29.94 -4.42
N SER A 151 9.65 30.18 -5.12
CA SER A 151 10.04 29.35 -6.26
C SER A 151 10.29 27.90 -5.86
N THR A 152 11.06 27.70 -4.78
CA THR A 152 11.37 26.38 -4.23
C THR A 152 10.11 25.66 -3.74
N PHE A 153 9.17 26.39 -3.13
CA PHE A 153 7.91 25.81 -2.67
C PHE A 153 7.02 25.39 -3.85
N VAL A 154 6.86 26.24 -4.85
CA VAL A 154 6.05 25.94 -6.05
C VAL A 154 6.60 24.72 -6.78
N ASP A 155 7.92 24.64 -6.96
CA ASP A 155 8.58 23.47 -7.57
C ASP A 155 8.33 22.19 -6.75
N SER A 156 8.38 22.31 -5.42
CA SER A 156 8.11 21.17 -4.52
C SER A 156 6.66 20.69 -4.60
N VAL A 157 5.69 21.61 -4.73
CA VAL A 157 4.27 21.26 -4.91
C VAL A 157 4.01 20.62 -6.26
N ASN A 158 4.57 21.16 -7.36
CA ASN A 158 4.47 20.53 -8.68
C ASN A 158 5.06 19.12 -8.65
N GLN A 159 6.23 18.93 -8.03
CA GLN A 159 6.84 17.62 -7.89
C GLN A 159 6.00 16.65 -7.03
N SER A 160 5.33 17.16 -5.98
CA SER A 160 4.39 16.38 -5.16
C SER A 160 3.18 15.93 -5.98
N LEU A 161 2.62 16.81 -6.81
CA LEU A 161 1.51 16.50 -7.74
C LEU A 161 1.95 15.45 -8.77
N GLU A 162 3.00 15.72 -9.55
CA GLU A 162 3.48 14.83 -10.63
C GLU A 162 3.83 13.42 -10.15
N ARG A 163 4.43 13.30 -8.96
CA ARG A 163 4.80 12.01 -8.38
C ARG A 163 3.67 11.37 -7.57
N GLY A 164 2.62 12.12 -7.30
CA GLY A 164 1.60 11.81 -6.31
C GLY A 164 2.17 11.49 -4.93
N ASP A 165 3.22 12.23 -4.52
CA ASP A 165 3.79 12.15 -3.17
C ASP A 165 2.95 12.99 -2.21
N PHE A 166 1.84 12.42 -1.75
CA PHE A 166 0.88 13.08 -0.86
C PHE A 166 0.95 12.53 0.57
N LEU A 167 0.63 13.40 1.54
CA LEU A 167 0.43 13.04 2.93
C LEU A 167 -1.05 12.77 3.16
N CYS A 168 -1.44 11.50 3.21
CA CYS A 168 -2.85 11.12 3.33
C CYS A 168 -3.20 10.88 4.80
N ALA A 169 -4.35 11.37 5.25
CA ALA A 169 -4.85 11.18 6.60
C ALA A 169 -6.31 10.76 6.58
N ILE A 170 -6.64 9.69 7.32
CA ILE A 170 -8.04 9.33 7.60
C ILE A 170 -8.33 9.70 9.04
N VAL A 171 -9.37 10.51 9.26
CA VAL A 171 -9.70 11.04 10.58
C VAL A 171 -11.10 10.60 10.99
N GLY A 172 -11.27 10.10 12.21
CA GLY A 172 -12.59 9.67 12.68
C GLY A 172 -12.69 9.31 14.16
N ASP A 173 -13.83 8.74 14.57
CA ASP A 173 -14.11 8.28 15.94
C ASP A 173 -13.96 6.75 16.12
N GLY A 174 -13.04 6.30 16.97
CA GLY A 174 -13.01 4.89 17.38
C GLY A 174 -12.40 3.91 16.37
N ILE A 175 -11.16 4.16 15.94
CA ILE A 175 -10.34 3.30 15.06
C ILE A 175 -9.79 2.08 15.83
N ARG A 176 -10.65 1.27 16.47
CA ARG A 176 -10.19 0.20 17.38
C ARG A 176 -10.55 -1.22 16.96
N SER A 177 -11.65 -1.46 16.24
CA SER A 177 -12.16 -2.83 16.06
C SER A 177 -11.45 -3.65 15.00
N ASP A 178 -10.63 -3.07 14.10
CA ASP A 178 -9.94 -3.85 13.06
C ASP A 178 -8.69 -3.16 12.47
N LEU A 179 -7.82 -2.67 13.35
CA LEU A 179 -6.57 -2.02 12.95
C LEU A 179 -5.66 -2.96 12.14
N GLN A 180 -5.84 -4.28 12.27
CA GLN A 180 -5.04 -5.30 11.60
C GLN A 180 -5.41 -5.46 10.13
N ALA A 181 -6.70 -5.49 9.77
CA ALA A 181 -7.12 -5.51 8.36
C ALA A 181 -6.66 -4.25 7.62
N LEU A 182 -6.77 -3.08 8.26
CA LEU A 182 -6.25 -1.83 7.71
C LEU A 182 -4.73 -1.85 7.58
N ARG A 183 -3.98 -2.31 8.60
CA ARG A 183 -2.53 -2.49 8.49
C ARG A 183 -2.13 -3.37 7.32
N ARG A 184 -2.83 -4.49 7.11
CA ARG A 184 -2.57 -5.40 5.96
C ARG A 184 -2.84 -4.70 4.63
N LEU A 185 -3.99 -4.02 4.51
CA LEU A 185 -4.35 -3.28 3.31
C LEU A 185 -3.32 -2.19 2.98
N LEU A 186 -2.84 -1.46 3.98
CA LEU A 186 -1.79 -0.44 3.80
C LEU A 186 -0.43 -1.03 3.49
N ALA A 187 -0.07 -2.17 4.09
CA ALA A 187 1.18 -2.86 3.78
C ALA A 187 1.21 -3.39 2.34
N THR A 188 0.06 -3.72 1.75
CA THR A 188 -0.06 -4.14 0.35
C THR A 188 -0.11 -2.97 -0.65
N GLN A 189 -0.35 -1.75 -0.19
CA GLN A 189 -0.47 -0.57 -1.06
C GLN A 189 0.89 0.14 -1.19
N ALA A 190 1.70 -0.28 -2.17
CA ALA A 190 2.87 0.49 -2.61
C ALA A 190 2.47 1.48 -3.71
N GLY A 191 2.71 2.78 -3.52
CA GLY A 191 2.40 3.82 -4.52
C GLY A 191 1.88 5.14 -3.94
N LEU A 192 0.82 5.70 -4.55
CA LEU A 192 0.19 6.99 -4.23
C LEU A 192 -0.21 7.18 -2.75
N LEU A 193 -0.42 6.09 -2.01
CA LEU A 193 -0.76 6.11 -0.57
C LEU A 193 0.40 5.66 0.34
N SER A 194 1.64 5.82 -0.12
CA SER A 194 2.85 5.44 0.65
C SER A 194 3.03 6.18 1.98
N ARG A 195 2.33 7.31 2.16
CA ARG A 195 2.29 8.11 3.39
C ARG A 195 0.86 8.28 3.86
N LEU A 196 0.30 7.24 4.47
CA LEU A 196 -1.02 7.28 5.08
C LEU A 196 -0.94 7.20 6.60
N ALA A 197 -1.68 8.07 7.29
CA ALA A 197 -1.90 8.01 8.73
C ALA A 197 -3.39 7.92 9.07
N LEU A 198 -3.70 7.22 10.16
CA LEU A 198 -5.03 7.19 10.75
C LEU A 198 -5.01 8.00 12.03
N VAL A 199 -5.99 8.87 12.20
CA VAL A 199 -6.11 9.77 13.35
C VAL A 199 -7.46 9.56 14.03
N GLU A 200 -7.42 9.11 15.28
CA GLU A 200 -8.60 9.02 16.14
C GLU A 200 -8.78 10.35 16.88
N ILE A 201 -9.89 11.06 16.65
CA ILE A 201 -10.26 12.23 17.45
C ILE A 201 -11.18 11.79 18.58
N ARG A 202 -10.60 11.66 19.78
CA ARG A 202 -11.36 11.29 20.98
C ARG A 202 -12.03 12.54 21.54
N THR A 203 -13.35 12.51 21.60
CA THR A 203 -14.16 13.63 22.07
C THR A 203 -14.66 13.36 23.47
N TYR A 204 -14.50 14.33 24.35
CA TYR A 204 -15.01 14.28 25.72
C TYR A 204 -15.79 15.56 26.03
N THR A 205 -16.85 15.43 26.80
CA THR A 205 -17.69 16.57 27.22
C THR A 205 -17.91 16.55 28.72
N ASP A 206 -18.07 17.73 29.32
CA ASP A 206 -18.47 17.85 30.73
C ASP A 206 -19.95 18.25 30.87
N ALA A 207 -20.38 18.47 32.13
CA ALA A 207 -21.73 18.91 32.45
C ALA A 207 -22.08 20.32 31.92
N GLU A 208 -21.06 21.15 31.66
CA GLU A 208 -21.20 22.51 31.11
C GLU A 208 -21.15 22.54 29.57
N LYS A 209 -21.12 21.36 28.93
CA LYS A 209 -20.99 21.17 27.48
C LYS A 209 -19.69 21.73 26.89
N ARG A 210 -18.64 21.88 27.70
CA ARG A 210 -17.28 22.11 27.19
C ARG A 210 -16.78 20.84 26.53
N THR A 211 -16.15 20.97 25.37
CA THR A 211 -15.67 19.83 24.57
C THR A 211 -14.16 19.78 24.53
N LEU A 212 -13.57 18.68 24.97
CA LEU A 212 -12.15 18.35 24.82
C LEU A 212 -11.96 17.41 23.63
N LEU A 213 -11.09 17.80 22.71
CA LEU A 213 -10.68 16.99 21.56
C LEU A 213 -9.24 16.51 21.79
N VAL A 214 -9.04 15.19 21.74
CA VAL A 214 -7.72 14.57 21.92
C VAL A 214 -7.39 13.73 20.69
N PRO A 215 -6.44 14.17 19.84
CA PRO A 215 -5.98 13.35 18.73
C PRO A 215 -5.12 12.18 19.23
N ALA A 216 -5.14 11.09 18.49
CA ALA A 216 -4.23 9.97 18.66
C ALA A 216 -3.95 9.33 17.30
N VAL A 217 -2.72 8.92 17.03
CA VAL A 217 -2.33 8.28 15.77
C VAL A 217 -2.16 6.76 15.98
N PRO A 218 -3.23 5.95 15.94
CA PRO A 218 -3.13 4.51 16.15
C PRO A 218 -2.32 3.77 15.07
N LEU A 219 -2.20 4.37 13.88
CA LEU A 219 -1.53 3.75 12.75
C LEU A 219 -1.00 4.81 11.79
N GLN A 220 0.20 4.56 11.28
CA GLN A 220 0.78 5.24 10.12
C GLN A 220 1.58 4.24 9.30
N THR A 221 1.73 4.51 8.01
CA THR A 221 2.62 3.78 7.13
C THR A 221 4.06 4.16 7.45
N GLU A 222 4.94 3.17 7.66
CA GLU A 222 6.37 3.44 7.74
C GLU A 222 6.87 3.82 6.34
N VAL A 223 7.35 5.05 6.21
CA VAL A 223 7.98 5.52 4.99
C VAL A 223 9.31 4.79 4.83
N PHE A 224 9.33 3.72 4.05
CA PHE A 224 10.59 3.15 3.59
C PHE A 224 11.28 4.18 2.70
N ARG A 225 12.28 4.88 3.25
CA ARG A 225 13.23 5.68 2.45
C ARG A 225 13.95 4.72 1.50
N ARG A 226 13.51 4.69 0.24
CA ARG A 226 14.31 4.13 -0.85
C ARG A 226 15.42 5.12 -1.15
N GLU A 227 16.58 4.94 -0.52
CA GLU A 227 17.82 5.57 -0.99
C GLU A 227 18.16 4.98 -2.36
N VAL A 228 17.82 5.70 -3.43
CA VAL A 228 18.35 5.41 -4.77
C VAL A 228 19.75 6.00 -4.80
N LEU A 229 20.76 5.17 -4.50
CA LEU A 229 22.13 5.50 -4.88
C LEU A 229 22.17 5.47 -6.42
N VAL A 230 22.81 6.43 -7.06
CA VAL A 230 23.01 6.44 -8.52
C VAL A 230 24.50 6.20 -8.73
N ARG A 231 24.87 5.25 -9.60
CA ARG A 231 26.28 5.09 -10.00
C ARG A 231 26.72 6.30 -10.82
N GLN A 232 28.04 6.53 -10.94
CA GLN A 232 28.60 7.61 -11.76
C GLN A 232 28.19 7.56 -13.25
N ASP A 233 27.58 6.46 -13.72
CA ASP A 233 27.05 6.26 -15.07
C ASP A 233 25.55 6.58 -15.23
N GLY A 234 24.87 7.06 -14.18
CA GLY A 234 23.46 7.42 -14.22
C GLY A 234 22.47 6.25 -14.06
N ALA A 235 22.96 5.02 -13.87
CA ALA A 235 22.09 3.87 -13.63
C ALA A 235 21.61 3.81 -12.15
N PRO A 236 20.33 3.50 -11.88
CA PRO A 236 19.83 3.32 -10.52
C PRO A 236 20.52 2.15 -9.82
N PHE A 237 20.97 2.34 -8.58
CA PHE A 237 21.49 1.29 -7.71
C PHE A 237 20.30 0.68 -6.94
N GLU A 238 19.91 -0.54 -7.29
CA GLU A 238 18.92 -1.27 -6.50
C GLU A 238 19.53 -1.71 -5.17
N ARG A 239 19.16 -1.04 -4.07
CA ARG A 239 19.45 -1.52 -2.71
C ARG A 239 18.29 -2.41 -2.26
N THR A 240 18.53 -3.71 -2.23
CA THR A 240 17.64 -4.73 -1.68
C THR A 240 17.35 -4.38 -0.21
N THR A 241 16.08 -4.28 0.18
CA THR A 241 15.74 -3.93 1.57
C THR A 241 16.17 -5.06 2.52
N VAL A 242 16.55 -4.74 3.76
CA VAL A 242 16.97 -5.75 4.76
C VAL A 242 15.83 -6.73 5.11
N GLY A 243 14.57 -6.35 4.87
CA GLY A 243 13.40 -7.23 4.96
C GLY A 243 13.23 -8.14 3.74
N ASP A 244 13.50 -7.63 2.53
CA ASP A 244 13.60 -8.47 1.34
C ASP A 244 14.83 -9.38 1.39
N GLU A 245 15.93 -8.98 2.02
CA GLU A 245 17.05 -9.87 2.28
C GLU A 245 16.70 -10.91 3.33
N ALA A 246 15.98 -10.59 4.41
CA ALA A 246 15.57 -11.60 5.39
C ALA A 246 14.55 -12.58 4.81
N ASN A 247 13.56 -12.10 4.05
CA ASN A 247 12.53 -12.92 3.43
C ASN A 247 13.06 -13.63 2.16
N ALA A 248 13.94 -13.01 1.36
CA ALA A 248 14.65 -13.68 0.27
C ALA A 248 15.78 -14.59 0.76
N GLN A 249 16.37 -14.38 1.95
CA GLN A 249 17.29 -15.34 2.59
C GLN A 249 16.53 -16.51 3.20
N GLN A 250 15.33 -16.30 3.77
CA GLN A 250 14.44 -17.37 4.21
C GLN A 250 13.80 -18.13 3.03
N GLU A 251 13.41 -17.45 1.95
CA GLU A 251 12.91 -18.07 0.71
C GLU A 251 14.05 -18.73 -0.08
N ALA A 252 15.25 -18.14 -0.16
CA ALA A 252 16.43 -18.78 -0.73
C ALA A 252 16.94 -19.96 0.11
N ALA A 253 16.66 -19.98 1.42
CA ALA A 253 16.91 -21.13 2.28
C ALA A 253 15.86 -22.24 2.10
N ALA A 254 14.63 -21.90 1.69
CA ALA A 254 13.53 -22.82 1.42
C ALA A 254 13.45 -23.28 -0.05
N LEU A 255 14.22 -22.68 -0.96
CA LEU A 255 14.44 -23.12 -2.33
C LEU A 255 15.57 -24.18 -2.36
N PRO A 256 15.54 -25.17 -3.28
CA PRO A 256 16.65 -26.11 -3.43
C PRO A 256 17.94 -25.34 -3.73
N LYS A 257 18.91 -25.43 -2.79
CA LYS A 257 20.19 -24.70 -2.85
C LYS A 257 20.96 -25.08 -4.12
N ALA A 258 21.09 -24.15 -5.06
CA ALA A 258 22.09 -24.26 -6.12
C ALA A 258 23.49 -24.09 -5.51
N ALA A 259 24.41 -24.99 -5.88
CA ALA A 259 25.78 -24.98 -5.39
C ALA A 259 26.50 -23.66 -5.74
N ASN A 260 27.12 -23.05 -4.74
CA ASN A 260 27.93 -21.84 -4.85
C ASN A 260 29.18 -22.10 -5.72
N GLY A 261 29.35 -21.35 -6.83
CA GLY A 261 30.66 -21.23 -7.48
C GLY A 261 30.67 -20.82 -8.96
N ALA A 262 30.41 -19.54 -9.27
CA ALA A 262 30.89 -18.78 -10.45
C ALA A 262 30.23 -17.37 -10.41
N ARG A 263 30.96 -16.35 -9.93
CA ARG A 263 30.34 -15.27 -9.12
C ARG A 263 29.85 -14.01 -9.87
N LEU A 264 29.92 -13.92 -11.20
CA LEU A 264 29.36 -12.76 -11.94
C LEU A 264 28.76 -13.11 -13.31
N GLU A 265 29.45 -13.90 -14.12
CA GLU A 265 28.98 -14.32 -15.46
C GLU A 265 27.67 -15.11 -15.36
N ALA A 266 27.59 -16.10 -14.47
CA ALA A 266 26.36 -16.86 -14.24
C ALA A 266 25.19 -15.99 -13.74
N LYS A 267 25.47 -14.86 -13.06
CA LYS A 267 24.42 -13.91 -12.65
C LYS A 267 23.87 -13.13 -13.84
N LEU A 268 24.76 -12.68 -14.73
CA LEU A 268 24.39 -11.99 -15.96
C LEU A 268 23.62 -12.90 -16.90
N GLU A 269 24.04 -14.16 -17.04
CA GLU A 269 23.33 -15.18 -17.84
C GLU A 269 21.92 -15.47 -17.30
N ASN A 270 21.77 -15.60 -15.98
CA ASN A 270 20.46 -15.83 -15.37
C ASN A 270 19.56 -14.59 -15.48
N ARG A 271 20.12 -13.38 -15.33
CA ARG A 271 19.39 -12.13 -15.55
C ARG A 271 18.89 -12.05 -17.00
N ALA A 272 19.78 -12.27 -17.98
CA ALA A 272 19.43 -12.25 -19.40
C ALA A 272 18.35 -13.29 -19.76
N PHE A 273 18.41 -14.48 -19.16
CA PHE A 273 17.37 -15.49 -19.31
C PHE A 273 16.00 -14.98 -18.83
N TRP A 274 15.94 -14.45 -17.61
CA TRP A 274 14.69 -13.98 -17.02
C TRP A 274 14.16 -12.72 -17.69
N ASP A 275 15.03 -11.85 -18.19
CA ASP A 275 14.64 -10.71 -19.02
C ASP A 275 13.97 -11.20 -20.32
N ARG A 276 14.53 -12.22 -20.98
CA ARG A 276 13.92 -12.85 -22.16
C ARG A 276 12.56 -13.48 -21.83
N PHE A 277 12.42 -14.12 -20.67
CA PHE A 277 11.14 -14.64 -20.18
C PHE A 277 10.12 -13.51 -19.98
N ILE A 278 10.44 -12.47 -19.23
CA ILE A 278 9.53 -11.35 -18.92
C ILE A 278 9.06 -10.66 -20.21
N GLN A 279 9.96 -10.42 -21.16
CA GLN A 279 9.62 -9.81 -22.45
C GLN A 279 8.67 -10.68 -23.29
N SER A 280 8.83 -12.01 -23.19
CA SER A 280 8.10 -13.00 -24.00
C SER A 280 6.82 -13.50 -23.32
N ALA A 281 6.68 -13.34 -22.01
CA ALA A 281 5.54 -13.82 -21.24
C ALA A 281 4.25 -13.14 -21.70
N ARG A 282 3.26 -13.95 -22.06
CA ARG A 282 1.89 -13.53 -22.37
C ARG A 282 0.96 -14.43 -21.58
N PHE A 283 -0.04 -13.82 -20.94
CA PHE A 283 -1.01 -14.51 -20.12
C PHE A 283 -2.39 -14.30 -20.71
N ASP A 284 -3.17 -15.37 -20.80
CA ASP A 284 -4.53 -15.31 -21.34
C ASP A 284 -5.49 -14.65 -20.34
N HIS A 285 -5.18 -14.73 -19.05
CA HIS A 285 -5.96 -14.08 -18.01
C HIS A 285 -5.80 -12.55 -18.07
N PRO A 286 -6.89 -11.76 -18.24
CA PRO A 286 -6.80 -10.31 -18.47
C PRO A 286 -6.20 -9.55 -17.29
N ASP A 287 -6.47 -10.00 -16.05
CA ASP A 287 -5.95 -9.36 -14.83
C ASP A 287 -4.55 -9.87 -14.42
N GLN A 288 -3.83 -10.60 -15.26
CA GLN A 288 -2.48 -11.08 -14.90
C GLN A 288 -1.45 -10.00 -15.20
N ALA A 289 -0.90 -9.41 -14.14
CA ALA A 289 0.21 -8.47 -14.26
C ALA A 289 1.48 -9.17 -14.82
N PRO A 290 2.36 -8.42 -15.52
CA PRO A 290 3.63 -8.97 -16.01
C PRO A 290 4.49 -9.57 -14.89
N PRO A 291 5.29 -10.61 -15.18
CA PRO A 291 6.18 -11.20 -14.19
C PRO A 291 7.27 -10.21 -13.77
N ARG A 292 7.66 -10.25 -12.49
CA ARG A 292 8.70 -9.40 -11.91
C ARG A 292 9.89 -10.20 -11.41
N HIS A 293 11.09 -9.62 -11.48
CA HIS A 293 12.28 -10.24 -10.89
C HIS A 293 12.07 -10.49 -9.39
N GLY A 294 12.34 -11.72 -8.96
CA GLY A 294 12.24 -12.12 -7.56
C GLY A 294 13.59 -12.23 -6.86
N GLY A 295 14.65 -12.49 -7.63
CA GLY A 295 16.03 -12.61 -7.18
C GLY A 295 16.94 -13.01 -8.36
N ASN A 296 18.12 -13.58 -8.09
CA ASN A 296 19.08 -13.89 -9.16
C ASN A 296 18.59 -14.98 -10.14
N ASN A 297 17.83 -15.96 -9.65
CA ASN A 297 17.47 -17.16 -10.42
C ASN A 297 15.95 -17.42 -10.48
N PHE A 298 15.13 -16.43 -10.13
CA PHE A 298 13.69 -16.61 -10.13
C PHE A 298 12.91 -15.31 -10.37
N ILE A 299 11.71 -15.48 -10.89
CA ILE A 299 10.72 -14.42 -11.08
C ILE A 299 9.45 -14.74 -10.28
N ARG A 300 8.62 -13.73 -10.03
CA ARG A 300 7.34 -13.85 -9.33
C ARG A 300 6.18 -13.41 -10.23
N LEU A 301 5.07 -14.11 -10.08
CA LEU A 301 3.79 -13.89 -10.74
C LEU A 301 2.71 -13.76 -9.67
N ASP A 302 1.85 -12.75 -9.77
CA ASP A 302 0.82 -12.50 -8.75
C ASP A 302 -0.39 -13.44 -8.97
N LEU A 303 -0.82 -14.11 -7.89
CA LEU A 303 -2.01 -14.96 -7.84
C LEU A 303 -2.96 -14.48 -6.72
N PRO A 304 -4.29 -14.62 -6.91
CA PRO A 304 -5.29 -14.31 -5.90
C PRO A 304 -5.39 -15.41 -4.83
N GLY A 305 -6.08 -15.10 -3.74
CA GLY A 305 -6.32 -16.05 -2.65
C GLY A 305 -5.09 -16.26 -1.75
N PRO A 306 -5.15 -17.17 -0.77
CA PRO A 306 -4.22 -17.24 0.36
C PRO A 306 -2.84 -17.85 0.00
N VAL A 307 -2.18 -17.29 -1.01
CA VAL A 307 -0.88 -17.74 -1.53
C VAL A 307 0.14 -16.60 -1.64
N GLN A 308 1.44 -16.92 -1.63
CA GLN A 308 2.54 -15.93 -1.78
C GLN A 308 2.85 -15.57 -3.24
N GLY A 309 1.93 -15.86 -4.15
CA GLY A 309 2.14 -15.79 -5.60
C GLY A 309 2.85 -17.03 -6.16
N LEU A 310 2.93 -17.09 -7.49
CA LEU A 310 3.58 -18.14 -8.26
C LEU A 310 5.05 -17.74 -8.50
N VAL A 311 5.96 -18.61 -8.10
CA VAL A 311 7.40 -18.39 -8.28
C VAL A 311 7.91 -19.32 -9.35
N ALA A 312 8.56 -18.78 -10.38
CA ALA A 312 9.25 -19.56 -11.39
C ALA A 312 10.76 -19.46 -11.17
N PHE A 313 11.46 -20.59 -11.12
CA PHE A 313 12.87 -20.66 -10.77
C PHE A 313 13.67 -21.56 -11.72
N ARG A 314 14.99 -21.37 -11.71
CA ARG A 314 15.97 -22.26 -12.35
C ARG A 314 17.03 -22.67 -11.35
N ALA A 315 17.31 -23.98 -11.30
CA ALA A 315 18.33 -24.57 -10.46
C ALA A 315 19.35 -25.34 -11.32
N LEU A 316 20.62 -25.21 -10.96
CA LEU A 316 21.70 -25.96 -11.59
C LEU A 316 21.61 -27.45 -11.19
N PRO A 317 21.98 -28.38 -12.09
CA PRO A 317 22.56 -28.14 -13.42
C PRO A 317 21.55 -28.03 -14.58
N ALA A 318 20.28 -28.40 -14.40
CA ALA A 318 19.33 -28.51 -15.51
C ALA A 318 17.84 -28.48 -15.12
N THR A 319 17.50 -27.92 -13.97
CA THR A 319 16.13 -27.92 -13.46
C THR A 319 15.49 -26.54 -13.63
N ALA A 320 14.27 -26.51 -14.15
CA ALA A 320 13.38 -25.36 -14.07
C ALA A 320 12.13 -25.79 -13.33
N GLY A 321 11.51 -24.88 -12.59
CA GLY A 321 10.31 -25.24 -11.85
C GLY A 321 9.45 -24.05 -11.51
N LEU A 322 8.23 -24.34 -11.12
CA LEU A 322 7.25 -23.42 -10.59
C LEU A 322 6.76 -23.93 -9.26
N PHE A 323 6.53 -23.03 -8.30
CA PHE A 323 5.85 -23.40 -7.07
C PHE A 323 4.98 -22.27 -6.54
N VAL A 324 4.02 -22.65 -5.72
CA VAL A 324 3.10 -21.77 -4.99
C VAL A 324 3.11 -22.18 -3.53
N LYS A 325 3.24 -21.22 -2.62
CA LYS A 325 3.14 -21.46 -1.18
C LYS A 325 1.80 -20.97 -0.66
N PHE A 326 1.13 -21.80 0.12
CA PHE A 326 -0.17 -21.53 0.72
C PHE A 326 0.01 -21.05 2.16
N VAL A 327 -0.77 -20.06 2.59
CA VAL A 327 -0.56 -19.33 3.85
C VAL A 327 -1.79 -19.42 4.74
N GLY A 328 -1.57 -19.76 6.01
CA GLY A 328 -2.63 -19.80 7.03
C GLY A 328 -3.70 -20.89 6.81
N ALA A 329 -4.78 -20.81 7.59
CA ALA A 329 -5.86 -21.80 7.56
C ALA A 329 -6.59 -21.83 6.21
N GLU A 330 -6.94 -20.65 5.65
CA GLU A 330 -7.54 -20.54 4.32
C GLU A 330 -6.65 -21.14 3.23
N GLY A 331 -5.33 -20.94 3.32
CA GLY A 331 -4.35 -21.56 2.42
C GLY A 331 -4.35 -23.08 2.50
N ARG A 332 -4.55 -23.65 3.69
CA ARG A 332 -4.66 -25.08 3.87
C ARG A 332 -5.92 -25.64 3.23
N GLU A 333 -7.04 -24.97 3.40
CA GLU A 333 -8.32 -25.38 2.78
C GLU A 333 -8.24 -25.33 1.26
N ALA A 334 -7.69 -24.25 0.70
CA ALA A 334 -7.44 -24.13 -0.73
C ALA A 334 -6.48 -25.23 -1.25
N LEU A 335 -5.40 -25.51 -0.51
CA LEU A 335 -4.47 -26.58 -0.85
C LEU A 335 -5.15 -27.95 -0.85
N GLN A 336 -5.98 -28.23 0.17
CA GLN A 336 -6.73 -29.47 0.28
C GLN A 336 -7.71 -29.65 -0.88
N ALA A 337 -8.43 -28.60 -1.26
CA ALA A 337 -9.32 -28.62 -2.42
C ALA A 337 -8.56 -28.89 -3.74
N LEU A 338 -7.36 -28.33 -3.90
CA LEU A 338 -6.51 -28.60 -5.07
C LEU A 338 -5.95 -30.02 -5.10
N VAL A 339 -5.67 -30.61 -3.94
CA VAL A 339 -5.25 -32.02 -3.83
C VAL A 339 -6.42 -32.94 -4.24
N GLU A 340 -7.64 -32.61 -3.85
CA GLU A 340 -8.84 -33.35 -4.24
C GLU A 340 -9.14 -33.22 -5.75
N ASP A 341 -8.85 -32.06 -6.34
CA ASP A 341 -9.00 -31.78 -7.79
C ASP A 341 -7.72 -32.06 -8.61
N GLN A 342 -6.73 -32.78 -8.05
CA GLN A 342 -5.40 -32.93 -8.66
C GLN A 342 -5.46 -33.47 -10.09
N ALA A 343 -6.29 -34.49 -10.35
CA ALA A 343 -6.35 -35.12 -11.68
C ALA A 343 -6.84 -34.14 -12.77
N ALA A 344 -7.84 -33.31 -12.45
CA ALA A 344 -8.35 -32.30 -13.38
C ALA A 344 -7.33 -31.15 -13.55
N LEU A 345 -6.68 -30.75 -12.45
CA LEU A 345 -5.65 -29.72 -12.47
C LEU A 345 -4.43 -30.14 -13.31
N GLU A 346 -3.94 -31.37 -13.18
CA GLU A 346 -2.85 -31.92 -13.99
C GLU A 346 -3.24 -32.03 -15.47
N GLN A 347 -4.50 -32.40 -15.76
CA GLN A 347 -5.01 -32.45 -17.12
C GLN A 347 -5.06 -31.06 -17.78
N GLU A 348 -5.47 -30.03 -17.01
CA GLU A 348 -5.57 -28.65 -17.49
C GLU A 348 -4.18 -28.00 -17.66
N VAL A 349 -3.26 -28.22 -16.71
CA VAL A 349 -1.90 -27.68 -16.74
C VAL A 349 -1.02 -28.44 -17.75
N GLY A 350 -1.31 -29.72 -17.99
CA GLY A 350 -0.55 -30.59 -18.88
C GLY A 350 0.79 -31.05 -18.30
N GLU A 351 1.00 -30.90 -17.00
CA GLU A 351 2.21 -31.28 -16.28
C GLU A 351 1.84 -31.95 -14.94
N PRO A 352 2.64 -32.92 -14.45
CA PRO A 352 2.40 -33.54 -13.14
C PRO A 352 2.66 -32.54 -12.01
N ILE A 353 1.78 -32.52 -11.00
CA ILE A 353 1.81 -31.56 -9.92
C ILE A 353 2.14 -32.27 -8.61
N ARG A 354 3.12 -31.75 -7.88
CA ARG A 354 3.46 -32.23 -6.55
C ARG A 354 2.82 -31.31 -5.50
N PHE A 355 2.16 -31.92 -4.53
CA PHE A 355 1.65 -31.24 -3.35
C PHE A 355 2.44 -31.65 -2.10
N GLU A 356 2.76 -30.68 -1.26
CA GLU A 356 3.34 -30.89 0.06
C GLU A 356 2.47 -30.18 1.09
N ILE A 357 1.85 -30.95 2.00
CA ILE A 357 1.04 -30.42 3.10
C ILE A 357 1.94 -30.32 4.32
N GLY A 358 2.06 -29.12 4.90
CA GLY A 358 2.85 -28.90 6.12
C GLY A 358 2.14 -29.40 7.37
N ASP A 359 2.91 -29.82 8.38
CA ASP A 359 2.41 -30.12 9.71
C ASP A 359 2.00 -28.81 10.41
N TRP A 360 0.75 -28.41 10.23
CA TRP A 360 0.29 -27.10 10.73
C TRP A 360 0.45 -26.98 12.25
N ASN A 361 1.29 -26.03 12.67
CA ASN A 361 1.32 -25.48 14.03
C ASN A 361 0.94 -23.99 13.97
N GLU A 362 0.31 -23.45 15.02
CA GLU A 362 -0.11 -22.03 15.07
C GLU A 362 1.04 -21.01 14.91
N SER A 363 2.31 -21.46 14.99
CA SER A 363 3.49 -20.63 14.75
C SER A 363 3.99 -20.63 13.29
N GLU A 364 3.55 -21.55 12.45
CA GLU A 364 3.99 -21.69 11.06
C GLU A 364 3.03 -20.98 10.11
N LYS A 365 3.55 -19.97 9.42
CA LYS A 365 2.77 -19.16 8.48
C LYS A 365 2.42 -19.90 7.19
N ILE A 366 3.13 -20.98 6.84
CA ILE A 366 3.00 -21.71 5.57
C ILE A 366 2.24 -23.02 5.81
N ALA A 367 1.10 -23.19 5.15
CA ALA A 367 0.26 -24.38 5.25
C ALA A 367 0.71 -25.53 4.34
N GLY A 368 1.45 -25.22 3.27
CA GLY A 368 1.96 -26.20 2.33
C GLY A 368 2.33 -25.56 0.99
N SER A 369 2.62 -26.39 -0.01
CA SER A 369 3.01 -25.94 -1.33
C SER A 369 2.53 -26.85 -2.46
N LEU A 370 2.43 -26.24 -3.64
CA LEU A 370 2.26 -26.89 -4.93
C LEU A 370 3.54 -26.64 -5.73
N SER A 371 4.09 -27.65 -6.39
CA SER A 371 5.24 -27.49 -7.29
C SER A 371 5.15 -28.33 -8.57
N VAL A 372 5.74 -27.79 -9.63
CA VAL A 372 5.89 -28.44 -10.94
C VAL A 372 7.33 -28.25 -11.39
N GLU A 373 7.99 -29.32 -11.80
CA GLU A 373 9.41 -29.29 -12.16
C GLU A 373 9.68 -29.94 -13.51
N LEU A 374 10.56 -29.31 -14.29
CA LEU A 374 11.15 -29.84 -15.50
C LEU A 374 12.62 -30.16 -15.26
N LYS A 375 13.02 -31.39 -15.61
CA LYS A 375 14.42 -31.76 -15.79
C LYS A 375 14.73 -31.75 -17.29
N SER A 376 15.52 -30.78 -17.74
CA SER A 376 15.90 -30.65 -19.16
C SER A 376 17.19 -31.43 -19.46
N GLU A 377 17.20 -32.22 -20.51
CA GLU A 377 18.39 -32.94 -21.00
C GLU A 377 18.97 -32.28 -22.25
N GLY A 378 20.19 -32.65 -22.66
CA GLY A 378 20.86 -32.10 -23.86
C GLY A 378 21.93 -31.05 -23.56
N ASN A 379 22.46 -30.41 -24.61
CA ASN A 379 23.50 -29.38 -24.49
C ASN A 379 22.93 -28.06 -23.89
N LEU A 380 23.80 -27.14 -23.48
CA LEU A 380 23.40 -25.95 -22.72
C LEU A 380 22.36 -25.07 -23.45
N GLU A 381 22.54 -24.85 -24.76
CA GLU A 381 21.63 -24.03 -25.57
C GLU A 381 20.24 -24.66 -25.71
N ILE A 382 20.20 -25.96 -26.05
CA ILE A 382 18.93 -26.70 -26.16
C ILE A 382 18.21 -26.69 -24.81
N ARG A 383 18.94 -26.83 -23.69
CA ARG A 383 18.34 -26.75 -22.36
C ARG A 383 17.74 -25.38 -22.06
N ILE A 384 18.42 -24.29 -22.44
CA ILE A 384 17.93 -22.92 -22.20
C ILE A 384 16.61 -22.68 -22.95
N ASP A 385 16.56 -22.99 -24.24
CA ASP A 385 15.35 -22.77 -25.04
C ASP A 385 14.21 -23.69 -24.61
N THR A 386 14.52 -24.95 -24.27
CA THR A 386 13.53 -25.90 -23.74
C THR A 386 12.94 -25.41 -22.41
N GLN A 387 13.80 -24.95 -21.48
CA GLN A 387 13.36 -24.39 -20.20
C GLN A 387 12.51 -23.14 -20.39
N LEU A 388 12.90 -22.24 -21.29
CA LEU A 388 12.15 -21.01 -21.55
C LEU A 388 10.76 -21.31 -22.12
N ALA A 389 10.69 -22.15 -23.16
CA ALA A 389 9.43 -22.53 -23.78
C ALA A 389 8.48 -23.24 -22.81
N TRP A 390 9.03 -24.14 -21.98
CA TRP A 390 8.27 -24.82 -20.93
C TRP A 390 7.77 -23.84 -19.88
N LEU A 391 8.64 -22.98 -19.34
CA LEU A 391 8.26 -21.99 -18.33
C LEU A 391 7.14 -21.07 -18.84
N LEU A 392 7.21 -20.59 -20.08
CA LEU A 392 6.18 -19.71 -20.65
C LEU A 392 4.82 -20.40 -20.71
N ARG A 393 4.80 -21.63 -21.24
CA ARG A 393 3.56 -22.42 -21.36
C ARG A 393 2.99 -22.76 -19.98
N THR A 394 3.80 -23.34 -19.11
CA THR A 394 3.35 -23.84 -17.81
C THR A 394 2.98 -22.72 -16.86
N SER A 395 3.66 -21.55 -16.92
CA SER A 395 3.25 -20.36 -16.15
C SER A 395 1.86 -19.89 -16.54
N ASN A 396 1.57 -19.80 -17.85
CA ASN A 396 0.26 -19.38 -18.32
C ASN A 396 -0.84 -20.38 -17.93
N ALA A 397 -0.59 -21.68 -18.12
CA ALA A 397 -1.53 -22.72 -17.74
C ALA A 397 -1.82 -22.72 -16.22
N LEU A 398 -0.80 -22.63 -15.38
CA LEU A 398 -0.97 -22.54 -13.92
C LEU A 398 -1.70 -21.27 -13.49
N VAL A 399 -1.40 -20.12 -14.10
CA VAL A 399 -2.11 -18.87 -13.81
C VAL A 399 -3.60 -19.02 -14.10
N ASN A 400 -3.97 -19.54 -15.26
CA ASN A 400 -5.37 -19.72 -15.64
C ASN A 400 -6.08 -20.72 -14.71
N ALA A 401 -5.45 -21.88 -14.47
CA ALA A 401 -6.04 -22.95 -13.69
C ALA A 401 -6.20 -22.60 -12.21
N LEU A 402 -5.19 -21.95 -11.62
CA LEU A 402 -5.20 -21.61 -10.20
C LEU A 402 -6.05 -20.39 -9.90
N ARG A 403 -6.13 -19.39 -10.78
CA ARG A 403 -6.97 -18.21 -10.53
C ARG A 403 -8.44 -18.55 -10.40
N LEU A 404 -8.95 -19.45 -11.23
CA LEU A 404 -10.33 -19.94 -11.13
C LEU A 404 -10.61 -20.67 -9.82
N ARG A 405 -9.63 -21.46 -9.34
CA ARG A 405 -9.77 -22.29 -8.14
C ARG A 405 -9.51 -21.55 -6.84
N LEU A 406 -8.66 -20.52 -6.87
CA LEU A 406 -8.32 -19.68 -5.71
C LEU A 406 -9.22 -18.44 -5.59
N GLY A 407 -9.88 -18.02 -6.67
CA GLY A 407 -10.80 -16.88 -6.70
C GLY A 407 -12.26 -17.23 -6.35
N GLY A 408 -12.58 -18.51 -6.11
CA GLY A 408 -13.94 -19.01 -5.96
C GLY A 408 -14.53 -19.02 -4.54
N SER A 409 -13.86 -18.47 -3.53
CA SER A 409 -14.36 -18.43 -2.15
C SER A 409 -15.23 -17.19 -1.88
N GLU A 410 -16.26 -16.98 -2.69
CA GLU A 410 -17.41 -16.12 -2.35
C GLU A 410 -18.66 -17.01 -2.27
N THR A 411 -18.88 -17.60 -1.09
CA THR A 411 -20.21 -18.06 -0.65
C THR A 411 -20.44 -17.64 0.78
#